data_AF-A0A538DVX6-F1
#
_entry.id   AF-A0A538DVX6-F1
#
_cell.length_a   1.000
_cell.length_b   1.000
_cell.length_c   1.000
_cell.angle_alpha   90.00
_cell.angle_beta   90.00
_cell.angle_gamma   90.00
#
_symmetry.space_group_name_H-M   'P 1'
#
loop_
_entity.id
_entity.type
_entity.pdbx_description
1 polymer ?
#
loop_
_entity_poly.entity_id
_entity_poly.type
_entity_poly.pdbx_seq_one_letter_code
_entity_poly.pdbx_strand_id
1 'polypeptide(L)'
;MRLSDMDARGRLRLDAVARFLQDVAIEDVQETGWGLPDHLWFIRGIRIDVLSPFLGDRRVQLVTWCSGLASVAAGRRWSLTGDAGGRIEVDSVWIHLGPDQRPARLEGFGVYAEAAGDRRVSTRPVLPAPSPNGGRTSWPLRLADVDLHGHVNNATHWQAVEQLLAEQGPDLAQPLQARLEYRQPIDLGDPVELVTTAHDDCLD
;
A
#
# COMPACT_ATOMS: atom_id res chain seq x y z
N MET A 1 13.75 -10.49 4.59
CA MET A 1 12.61 -11.20 4.00
C MET A 1 12.42 -12.55 4.70
N ARG A 2 11.21 -13.08 4.70
CA ARG A 2 10.81 -14.38 5.24
C ARG A 2 10.15 -15.22 4.15
N LEU A 3 9.98 -16.52 4.40
CA LEU A 3 9.37 -17.45 3.45
C LEU A 3 7.97 -16.99 3.01
N SER A 4 7.17 -16.48 3.95
CA SER A 4 5.81 -15.98 3.71
C SER A 4 5.73 -14.68 2.89
N ASP A 5 6.86 -14.00 2.68
CA ASP A 5 6.91 -12.76 1.90
C ASP A 5 7.08 -13.03 0.40
N MET A 6 7.45 -14.25 0.03
CA MET A 6 7.78 -14.62 -1.35
C MET A 6 6.68 -15.44 -1.99
N ASP A 7 6.54 -15.34 -3.32
CA ASP A 7 5.69 -16.22 -4.11
C ASP A 7 6.37 -17.58 -4.39
N ALA A 8 5.66 -18.46 -5.10
CA ALA A 8 6.16 -19.79 -5.45
C ALA A 8 7.44 -19.78 -6.31
N ARG A 9 7.79 -18.64 -6.92
CA ARG A 9 9.01 -18.45 -7.72
C ARG A 9 10.12 -17.74 -6.93
N GLY A 10 9.89 -17.43 -5.66
CA GLY A 10 10.85 -16.73 -4.80
C GLY A 10 10.84 -15.21 -4.95
N ARG A 11 9.89 -14.63 -5.70
CA ARG A 11 9.79 -13.18 -5.86
C ARG A 11 9.15 -12.56 -4.61
N LEU A 12 9.66 -11.42 -4.13
CA LEU A 12 8.98 -10.63 -3.10
C LEU A 12 7.59 -10.17 -3.59
N ARG A 13 6.54 -10.55 -2.85
CA ARG A 13 5.16 -10.18 -3.20
C ARG A 13 4.84 -8.73 -2.85
N LEU A 14 3.97 -8.11 -3.62
CA LEU A 14 3.45 -6.75 -3.41
C LEU A 14 2.66 -6.65 -2.10
N ASP A 15 1.94 -7.70 -1.68
CA ASP A 15 1.29 -7.73 -0.36
C ASP A 15 2.32 -7.71 0.78
N ALA A 16 3.46 -8.38 0.60
CA ALA A 16 4.54 -8.34 1.57
C ALA A 16 5.19 -6.96 1.66
N VAL A 17 5.38 -6.29 0.52
CA VAL A 17 5.80 -4.90 0.48
C VAL A 17 4.81 -4.05 1.27
N ALA A 18 3.51 -4.11 0.99
CA ALA A 18 2.49 -3.35 1.71
C ALA A 18 2.52 -3.59 3.24
N ARG A 19 2.71 -4.84 3.69
CA ARG A 19 2.88 -5.17 5.12
C ARG A 19 4.10 -4.49 5.73
N PHE A 20 5.27 -4.57 5.09
CA PHE A 20 6.48 -3.93 5.60
C PHE A 20 6.27 -2.42 5.80
N LEU A 21 5.59 -1.76 4.87
CA LEU A 21 5.33 -0.33 4.94
C LEU A 21 4.39 0.01 6.10
N GLN A 22 3.34 -0.80 6.32
CA GLN A 22 2.42 -0.61 7.43
C GLN A 22 3.15 -0.75 8.78
N ASP A 23 3.89 -1.84 8.96
CA ASP A 23 4.59 -2.14 10.22
C ASP A 23 5.56 -1.00 10.57
N VAL A 24 6.42 -0.62 9.61
CA VAL A 24 7.40 0.45 9.83
C VAL A 24 6.72 1.81 9.98
N ALA A 25 5.63 2.09 9.26
CA ALA A 25 4.92 3.36 9.40
C ALA A 25 4.32 3.53 10.79
N ILE A 26 3.71 2.47 11.34
CA ILE A 26 3.09 2.47 12.65
C ILE A 26 4.14 2.72 13.74
N GLU A 27 5.26 1.98 13.69
CA GLU A 27 6.36 2.15 14.64
C GLU A 27 6.93 3.57 14.59
N ASP A 28 7.21 4.08 13.38
CA ASP A 28 7.81 5.40 13.16
C ASP A 28 6.90 6.55 13.65
N VAL A 29 5.59 6.54 13.34
CA VAL A 29 4.71 7.62 13.84
C VAL A 29 4.51 7.56 15.35
N GLN A 30 4.52 6.36 15.94
CA GLN A 30 4.36 6.18 17.38
C GLN A 30 5.51 6.83 18.16
N GLU A 31 6.73 6.77 17.67
CA GLU A 31 7.91 7.39 18.30
C GLU A 31 7.92 8.93 18.21
N THR A 32 7.16 9.50 17.27
CA THR A 32 7.09 10.96 17.05
C THR A 32 5.95 11.66 17.79
N GLY A 33 5.11 10.92 18.51
CA GLY A 33 3.88 11.44 19.14
C GLY A 33 2.72 11.67 18.16
N TRP A 34 2.88 11.32 16.88
CA TRP A 34 1.82 11.35 15.87
C TRP A 34 1.15 9.99 15.64
N GLY A 35 1.28 9.09 16.61
CA GLY A 35 0.62 7.78 16.64
C GLY A 35 -0.58 7.73 17.58
N LEU A 36 -0.99 6.51 17.91
CA LEU A 36 -2.10 6.26 18.82
C LEU A 36 -1.78 6.75 20.25
N PRO A 37 -2.81 7.14 21.04
CA PRO A 37 -4.24 7.12 20.71
C PRO A 37 -4.76 8.40 20.04
N ASP A 38 -3.98 9.47 20.03
CA ASP A 38 -4.45 10.81 19.66
C ASP A 38 -4.49 11.03 18.14
N HIS A 39 -3.70 10.27 17.38
CA HIS A 39 -3.59 10.42 15.94
C HIS A 39 -3.83 9.09 15.24
N LEU A 40 -4.83 9.08 14.36
CA LEU A 40 -5.22 7.94 13.55
C LEU A 40 -4.85 8.19 12.10
N TRP A 41 -4.37 7.15 11.42
CA TRP A 41 -3.91 7.25 10.04
C TRP A 41 -4.60 6.22 9.15
N PHE A 42 -5.29 6.74 8.14
CA PHE A 42 -6.02 5.95 7.17
C PHE A 42 -5.34 6.06 5.81
N ILE A 43 -4.93 4.94 5.25
CA ILE A 43 -4.29 4.93 3.95
C ILE A 43 -5.32 5.20 2.84
N ARG A 44 -4.98 6.09 1.91
CA ARG A 44 -5.83 6.44 0.77
C ARG A 44 -5.39 5.77 -0.52
N GLY A 45 -4.09 5.50 -0.65
CA GLY A 45 -3.57 4.77 -1.79
C GLY A 45 -2.08 4.51 -1.68
N ILE A 46 -1.63 3.52 -2.43
CA ILE A 46 -0.25 3.10 -2.59
C ILE A 46 0.03 2.97 -4.08
N ARG A 47 1.16 3.49 -4.55
CA ARG A 47 1.80 3.11 -5.82
C ARG A 47 3.12 2.41 -5.51
N ILE A 48 3.29 1.20 -6.03
CA ILE A 48 4.52 0.43 -5.99
C ILE A 48 5.15 0.45 -7.38
N ASP A 49 6.36 0.99 -7.48
CA ASP A 49 7.19 0.97 -8.67
C ASP A 49 8.29 -0.09 -8.46
N VAL A 50 8.12 -1.27 -9.06
CA VAL A 50 9.14 -2.33 -9.07
C VAL A 50 10.12 -2.01 -10.18
N LEU A 51 11.27 -1.45 -9.81
CA LEU A 51 12.33 -1.08 -10.76
C LEU A 51 13.20 -2.30 -11.13
N SER A 52 13.41 -3.20 -10.17
CA SER A 52 14.09 -4.48 -10.36
C SER A 52 13.48 -5.49 -9.39
N PRO A 53 12.84 -6.56 -9.87
CA PRO A 53 12.18 -7.53 -8.99
C PRO A 53 13.16 -8.20 -8.02
N PHE A 54 12.71 -8.46 -6.79
CA PHE A 54 13.49 -9.16 -5.77
C PHE A 54 13.31 -10.67 -5.99
N LEU A 55 14.25 -11.33 -6.68
CA LEU A 55 14.15 -12.76 -7.06
C LEU A 55 15.13 -13.67 -6.32
N GLY A 56 16.24 -13.11 -5.83
CA GLY A 56 17.28 -13.84 -5.07
C GLY A 56 17.61 -13.22 -3.73
N ASP A 57 17.05 -12.04 -3.45
CA ASP A 57 17.33 -11.24 -2.28
C ASP A 57 16.84 -11.93 -1.00
N ARG A 58 17.63 -11.84 0.05
CA ARG A 58 17.30 -12.36 1.38
C ARG A 58 17.17 -11.24 2.39
N ARG A 59 17.89 -10.14 2.17
CA ARG A 59 17.85 -8.93 2.97
C ARG A 59 17.29 -7.81 2.13
N VAL A 60 16.42 -7.03 2.75
CA VAL A 60 15.91 -5.78 2.21
C VAL A 60 16.25 -4.69 3.20
N GLN A 61 16.88 -3.63 2.70
CA GLN A 61 17.01 -2.38 3.40
C GLN A 61 15.87 -1.47 2.92
N LEU A 62 15.20 -0.83 3.87
CA LEU A 62 14.07 0.03 3.63
C LEU A 62 14.34 1.40 4.26
N VAL A 63 14.12 2.45 3.49
CA VAL A 63 14.29 3.85 3.88
C VAL A 63 13.00 4.59 3.62
N THR A 64 12.60 5.46 4.54
CA THR A 64 11.31 6.16 4.50
C THR A 64 11.43 7.63 4.83
N TRP A 65 10.55 8.43 4.26
CA TRP A 65 10.45 9.86 4.56
C TRP A 65 9.08 10.41 4.18
N CYS A 66 8.71 11.54 4.78
CA CYS A 66 7.52 12.28 4.35
C CYS A 66 7.79 12.94 2.98
N SER A 67 6.94 12.63 2.00
CA SER A 67 7.11 13.07 0.61
C SER A 67 6.38 14.37 0.27
N GLY A 68 5.46 14.80 1.13
CA GLY A 68 4.69 16.02 0.95
C GLY A 68 3.53 16.10 1.92
N LEU A 69 2.98 17.30 2.11
CA LEU A 69 1.87 17.55 3.03
C LEU A 69 0.68 18.19 2.35
N ALA A 70 -0.49 17.98 2.94
CA ALA A 70 -1.73 18.69 2.69
C ALA A 70 -2.39 19.00 4.04
N SER A 71 -3.52 19.69 4.04
CA SER A 71 -4.16 20.16 5.29
C SER A 71 -4.43 19.03 6.29
N VAL A 72 -4.88 17.87 5.81
CA VAL A 72 -5.28 16.70 6.63
C VAL A 72 -4.63 15.40 6.13
N ALA A 73 -3.57 15.51 5.32
CA ALA A 73 -2.96 14.34 4.70
C ALA A 73 -1.45 14.48 4.57
N ALA A 74 -0.76 13.35 4.63
CA ALA A 74 0.67 13.24 4.45
C ALA A 74 0.99 12.21 3.38
N GLY A 75 1.92 12.55 2.50
CA GLY A 75 2.58 11.62 1.62
C GLY A 75 3.74 10.96 2.36
N ARG A 76 3.94 9.66 2.13
CA ARG A 76 5.11 8.93 2.61
C ARG A 76 5.71 8.14 1.46
N ARG A 77 7.01 8.32 1.26
CA ARG A 77 7.77 7.63 0.21
C ARG A 77 8.80 6.68 0.82
N TRP A 78 9.03 5.59 0.10
CA TRP A 78 9.92 4.53 0.52
C TRP A 78 10.84 4.11 -0.61
N SER A 79 12.08 3.77 -0.25
CA SER A 79 13.03 3.10 -1.13
C SER A 79 13.43 1.77 -0.51
N LEU A 80 13.24 0.69 -1.26
CA LEU A 80 13.63 -0.67 -0.88
C LEU A 80 14.78 -1.10 -1.77
N THR A 81 15.84 -1.60 -1.13
CA THR A 81 17.03 -2.13 -1.82
C THR A 81 17.37 -3.50 -1.28
N GLY A 82 17.56 -4.45 -2.19
CA GLY A 82 17.88 -5.84 -1.87
C GLY A 82 19.36 -6.16 -2.04
N ASP A 83 19.82 -7.20 -1.33
CA ASP A 83 21.21 -7.66 -1.34
C ASP A 83 21.62 -8.42 -2.62
N ALA A 84 20.69 -8.71 -3.51
CA ALA A 84 20.91 -9.31 -4.83
C ALA A 84 20.43 -8.41 -5.98
N GLY A 85 20.21 -7.12 -5.72
CA GLY A 85 19.90 -6.11 -6.74
C GLY A 85 18.42 -5.77 -6.89
N GLY A 86 17.53 -6.34 -6.08
CA GLY A 86 16.12 -5.94 -6.05
C GLY A 86 15.95 -4.46 -5.69
N ARG A 87 15.06 -3.74 -6.39
CA ARG A 87 14.79 -2.30 -6.22
C ARG A 87 13.31 -2.00 -6.36
N ILE A 88 12.71 -1.43 -5.32
CA ILE A 88 11.32 -0.96 -5.32
C ILE A 88 11.27 0.45 -4.76
N GLU A 89 10.49 1.31 -5.40
CA GLU A 89 10.09 2.62 -4.87
C GLU A 89 8.59 2.58 -4.56
N VAL A 90 8.18 3.17 -3.43
CA VAL A 90 6.76 3.23 -3.07
C VAL A 90 6.36 4.64 -2.73
N ASP A 91 5.23 5.09 -3.25
CA ASP A 91 4.57 6.32 -2.84
C ASP A 91 3.21 6.00 -2.21
N SER A 92 2.89 6.64 -1.09
CA SER A 92 1.67 6.36 -0.34
C SER A 92 1.07 7.65 0.21
N VAL A 93 -0.26 7.69 0.29
CA VAL A 93 -1.00 8.85 0.80
C VAL A 93 -1.82 8.42 2.00
N TRP A 94 -1.72 9.18 3.09
CA TRP A 94 -2.36 8.89 4.36
C TRP A 94 -3.20 10.09 4.81
N ILE A 95 -4.41 9.82 5.30
CA ILE A 95 -5.32 10.81 5.86
C ILE A 95 -5.20 10.75 7.38
N HIS A 96 -5.00 11.92 7.98
CA HIS A 96 -4.92 12.09 9.42
C HIS A 96 -6.31 12.32 9.99
N LEU A 97 -6.67 11.53 11.00
CA LEU A 97 -7.85 11.73 11.82
C LEU A 97 -7.44 11.97 13.28
N GLY A 98 -8.21 12.78 13.99
CA GLY A 98 -8.08 12.94 15.44
C GLY A 98 -8.66 11.75 16.21
N PRO A 99 -8.64 11.79 17.55
CA PRO A 99 -9.12 10.69 18.39
C PRO A 99 -10.64 10.49 18.29
N ASP A 100 -11.37 11.49 17.80
CA ASP A 100 -12.80 11.42 17.48
C ASP A 100 -13.09 10.77 16.11
N GLN A 101 -12.06 10.23 15.45
CA GLN A 101 -12.10 9.62 14.13
C GLN A 101 -12.55 10.57 13.01
N ARG A 102 -12.34 11.88 13.19
CA ARG A 102 -12.65 12.89 12.16
C ARG A 102 -11.37 13.46 11.55
N PRO A 103 -11.39 13.86 10.26
CA PRO A 103 -10.25 14.50 9.63
C PRO A 103 -9.76 15.70 10.44
N ALA A 104 -8.50 15.67 10.82
CA ALA A 104 -7.87 16.68 11.66
C ALA A 104 -6.67 17.30 10.94
N ARG A 105 -6.41 18.58 11.18
CA ARG A 105 -5.31 19.28 10.52
C ARG A 105 -3.95 18.82 11.01
N LEU A 106 -2.98 18.80 10.11
CA LEU A 106 -1.57 18.59 10.44
C LEU A 106 -0.93 19.94 10.78
N GLU A 107 -0.82 20.24 12.07
CA GLU A 107 -0.15 21.42 12.59
C GLU A 107 1.12 21.02 13.34
N GLY A 108 2.28 21.60 13.00
CA GLY A 108 3.52 21.30 13.71
C GLY A 108 4.00 19.85 13.55
N PHE A 109 3.89 19.28 12.34
CA PHE A 109 4.23 17.89 12.01
C PHE A 109 5.75 17.55 12.05
N GLY A 110 6.51 18.25 12.89
CA GLY A 110 7.90 17.97 13.27
C GLY A 110 8.84 17.58 12.13
N VAL A 111 9.59 16.49 12.36
CA VAL A 111 10.58 15.93 11.41
C VAL A 111 9.97 15.59 10.06
N TYR A 112 8.67 15.28 9.99
CA TYR A 112 7.98 15.01 8.74
C TYR A 112 7.72 16.29 7.94
N ALA A 113 7.39 17.40 8.60
CA ALA A 113 7.27 18.70 7.92
C ALA A 113 8.62 19.18 7.37
N GLU A 114 9.70 19.00 8.14
CA GLU A 114 11.06 19.27 7.67
C GLU A 114 11.42 18.40 6.47
N ALA A 115 11.18 17.08 6.56
CA ALA A 115 11.42 16.16 5.46
C ALA A 115 10.58 16.49 4.23
N ALA A 116 9.32 16.91 4.39
CA ALA A 116 8.45 17.28 3.28
C ALA A 116 8.90 18.58 2.58
N GLY A 117 9.36 19.57 3.34
CA GLY A 117 9.59 20.92 2.85
C GLY A 117 8.31 21.53 2.25
N ASP A 118 8.42 22.17 1.09
CA ASP A 118 7.26 22.78 0.40
C ASP A 118 6.44 21.80 -0.45
N ARG A 119 6.83 20.52 -0.50
CA ARG A 119 6.14 19.52 -1.33
C ARG A 119 4.72 19.29 -0.84
N ARG A 120 3.81 19.08 -1.80
CA ARG A 120 2.39 18.83 -1.54
C ARG A 120 2.01 17.43 -1.99
N VAL A 121 1.08 16.83 -1.25
CA VAL A 121 0.47 15.55 -1.61
C VAL A 121 -0.97 15.78 -2.12
N SER A 122 -1.38 15.00 -3.11
CA SER A 122 -2.77 14.98 -3.59
C SER A 122 -3.51 13.80 -2.97
N THR A 123 -4.74 14.04 -2.50
CA THR A 123 -5.65 12.99 -2.02
C THR A 123 -6.68 12.59 -3.07
N ARG A 124 -6.62 13.20 -4.27
CA ARG A 124 -7.57 12.95 -5.36
C ARG A 124 -7.30 11.57 -5.97
N PRO A 125 -8.32 10.68 -6.04
CA PRO A 125 -8.24 9.43 -6.78
C PRO A 125 -7.86 9.67 -8.24
N VAL A 126 -7.00 8.81 -8.77
CA VAL A 126 -6.61 8.79 -10.18
C VAL A 126 -7.07 7.52 -10.90
N LEU A 127 -7.40 6.45 -10.17
CA LEU A 127 -7.91 5.22 -10.78
C LEU A 127 -9.40 5.39 -11.17
N PRO A 128 -9.80 4.92 -12.37
CA PRO A 128 -11.19 4.97 -12.79
C PRO A 128 -12.08 4.07 -11.93
N ALA A 129 -13.39 4.14 -12.14
CA ALA A 129 -14.28 3.09 -11.62
C ALA A 129 -14.06 1.80 -12.43
N PRO A 130 -14.27 0.62 -11.82
CA PRO A 130 -14.19 -0.64 -12.56
C PRO A 130 -15.11 -0.66 -13.77
N SER A 131 -14.65 -1.28 -14.87
CA SER A 131 -15.44 -1.41 -16.09
C SER A 131 -16.74 -2.17 -15.84
N PRO A 132 -17.90 -1.69 -16.33
CA PRO A 132 -19.15 -2.44 -16.21
C PRO A 132 -19.13 -3.76 -16.98
N ASN A 133 -18.22 -3.89 -17.96
CA ASN A 133 -18.06 -5.06 -18.81
C ASN A 133 -16.85 -5.93 -18.42
N GLY A 134 -16.18 -5.61 -17.32
CA GLY A 134 -15.03 -6.38 -16.84
C GLY A 134 -15.42 -7.78 -16.37
N GLY A 135 -14.49 -8.72 -16.47
CA GLY A 135 -14.68 -10.06 -15.92
C GLY A 135 -14.86 -9.98 -14.41
N ARG A 136 -15.88 -10.66 -13.87
CA ARG A 136 -16.19 -10.66 -12.44
C ARG A 136 -15.86 -11.99 -11.82
N THR A 137 -15.21 -11.97 -10.66
CA THR A 137 -14.94 -13.17 -9.87
C THR A 137 -15.09 -12.85 -8.40
N SER A 138 -15.72 -13.75 -7.64
CA SER A 138 -15.83 -13.59 -6.19
C SER A 138 -14.46 -13.74 -5.54
N TRP A 139 -14.13 -12.86 -4.60
CA TRP A 139 -12.93 -12.97 -3.78
C TRP A 139 -13.33 -13.26 -2.34
N PRO A 140 -13.19 -14.51 -1.87
CA PRO A 140 -13.64 -14.89 -0.55
C PRO A 140 -12.72 -14.30 0.53
N LEU A 141 -13.30 -13.55 1.45
CA LEU A 141 -12.63 -13.06 2.64
C LEU A 141 -12.49 -14.17 3.68
N ARG A 142 -11.36 -14.17 4.39
CA ARG A 142 -11.05 -15.12 5.46
C ARG A 142 -11.01 -14.38 6.78
N LEU A 143 -11.27 -15.10 7.88
CA LEU A 143 -11.16 -14.52 9.22
C LEU A 143 -9.77 -13.89 9.49
N ALA A 144 -8.71 -14.49 8.95
CA ALA A 144 -7.33 -14.00 9.08
C ALA A 144 -7.04 -12.72 8.29
N ASP A 145 -7.95 -12.30 7.40
CA ASP A 145 -7.79 -11.07 6.62
C ASP A 145 -8.17 -9.83 7.42
N VAL A 146 -8.88 -9.99 8.54
CA VAL A 146 -9.39 -8.92 9.40
C VAL A 146 -8.34 -8.48 10.41
N ASP A 147 -8.12 -7.16 10.52
CA ASP A 147 -7.19 -6.57 11.47
C ASP A 147 -7.85 -6.18 12.80
N LEU A 148 -7.07 -5.57 13.69
CA LEU A 148 -7.52 -5.15 15.02
C LEU A 148 -8.63 -4.07 15.00
N HIS A 149 -8.81 -3.37 13.88
CA HIS A 149 -9.89 -2.39 13.70
C HIS A 149 -11.18 -3.03 13.19
N GLY A 150 -11.20 -4.35 12.98
CA GLY A 150 -12.38 -5.10 12.55
C GLY A 150 -12.63 -5.08 11.04
N HIS A 151 -11.73 -4.50 10.26
CA HIS A 151 -11.82 -4.43 8.80
C HIS A 151 -10.75 -5.30 8.15
N VAL A 152 -10.91 -5.62 6.86
CA VAL A 152 -9.88 -6.28 6.07
C VAL A 152 -8.62 -5.42 6.03
N ASN A 153 -7.49 -6.00 6.43
CA ASN A 153 -6.19 -5.32 6.43
C ASN A 153 -5.86 -4.78 5.03
N ASN A 154 -5.36 -3.55 4.97
CA ASN A 154 -4.99 -2.89 3.71
C ASN A 154 -3.98 -3.71 2.89
N ALA A 155 -3.05 -4.44 3.51
CA ALA A 155 -2.14 -5.32 2.78
C ALA A 155 -2.82 -6.55 2.17
N THR A 156 -3.93 -7.04 2.73
CA THR A 156 -4.67 -8.18 2.16
C THR A 156 -5.24 -7.84 0.79
N HIS A 157 -5.60 -6.58 0.53
CA HIS A 157 -6.08 -6.15 -0.78
C HIS A 157 -5.05 -6.42 -1.90
N TRP A 158 -3.76 -6.34 -1.58
CA TRP A 158 -2.69 -6.68 -2.52
C TRP A 158 -2.60 -8.18 -2.82
N GLN A 159 -3.15 -9.06 -1.98
CA GLN A 159 -3.24 -10.48 -2.30
C GLN A 159 -4.25 -10.75 -3.43
N ALA A 160 -5.33 -9.96 -3.52
CA ALA A 160 -6.21 -9.99 -4.68
C ALA A 160 -5.47 -9.59 -5.95
N VAL A 161 -4.66 -8.53 -5.89
CA VAL A 161 -3.80 -8.09 -7.00
C VAL A 161 -2.82 -9.21 -7.39
N GLU A 162 -2.14 -9.83 -6.42
CA GLU A 162 -1.22 -10.95 -6.66
C GLU A 162 -1.91 -12.15 -7.32
N GLN A 163 -3.14 -12.49 -6.89
CA GLN A 163 -3.94 -13.55 -7.53
C GLN A 163 -4.18 -13.26 -9.01
N LEU A 164 -4.63 -12.05 -9.32
CA LEU A 164 -4.94 -11.65 -10.69
C LEU A 164 -3.70 -11.55 -11.57
N LEU A 165 -2.59 -11.03 -11.01
CA LEU A 165 -1.31 -10.96 -11.71
C LEU A 165 -0.75 -12.35 -12.04
N ALA A 166 -0.95 -13.34 -11.16
CA ALA A 166 -0.49 -14.71 -11.42
C ALA A 166 -1.29 -15.39 -12.54
N GLU A 167 -2.57 -15.04 -12.72
CA GLU A 167 -3.46 -15.66 -13.71
C GLU A 167 -3.37 -14.98 -15.09
N GLN A 168 -3.31 -13.64 -15.10
CA GLN A 168 -3.54 -12.82 -16.29
C GLN A 168 -2.58 -11.62 -16.39
N GLY A 169 -1.63 -11.50 -15.46
CA GLY A 169 -0.73 -10.36 -15.40
C GLY A 169 0.49 -10.45 -16.33
N PRO A 170 1.24 -9.33 -16.43
CA PRO A 170 2.52 -9.31 -17.12
C PRO A 170 3.56 -10.21 -16.43
N ASP A 171 4.69 -10.44 -17.09
CA ASP A 171 5.80 -11.19 -16.50
C ASP A 171 6.34 -10.47 -15.25
N LEU A 172 6.07 -11.04 -14.07
CA LEU A 172 6.47 -10.51 -12.77
C LEU A 172 7.99 -10.60 -12.51
N ALA A 173 8.75 -11.24 -13.41
CA ALA A 173 10.21 -11.16 -13.42
C ALA A 173 10.74 -9.89 -14.11
N GLN A 174 9.86 -9.06 -14.69
CA GLN A 174 10.20 -7.75 -15.27
C GLN A 174 9.81 -6.60 -14.33
N PRO A 175 10.35 -5.38 -14.56
CA PRO A 175 9.87 -4.18 -13.90
C PRO A 175 8.37 -3.97 -14.14
N LEU A 176 7.67 -3.49 -13.12
CA LEU A 176 6.24 -3.19 -13.19
C LEU A 176 5.87 -2.02 -12.29
N GLN A 177 4.72 -1.42 -12.57
CA GLN A 177 4.08 -0.46 -11.69
C GLN A 177 2.71 -1.00 -11.29
N ALA A 178 2.39 -0.93 -10.00
CA ALA A 178 1.07 -1.27 -9.49
C ALA A 178 0.55 -0.14 -8.60
N ARG A 179 -0.76 0.14 -8.70
CA ARG A 179 -1.42 1.18 -7.90
C ARG A 179 -2.70 0.62 -7.31
N LEU A 180 -2.94 0.93 -6.04
CA LEU A 180 -4.17 0.59 -5.34
C LEU A 180 -4.68 1.80 -4.57
N GLU A 181 -5.98 2.10 -4.69
CA GLU A 181 -6.65 3.21 -4.01
C GLU A 181 -7.76 2.69 -3.10
N TYR A 182 -7.63 2.95 -1.80
CA TYR A 182 -8.59 2.50 -0.79
C TYR A 182 -9.72 3.52 -0.68
N ARG A 183 -10.93 3.13 -1.08
CA ARG A 183 -12.10 4.02 -1.11
C ARG A 183 -12.96 3.88 0.14
N GLN A 184 -13.23 2.65 0.55
CA GLN A 184 -14.03 2.31 1.71
C GLN A 184 -13.39 1.10 2.41
N PRO A 185 -13.54 0.98 3.74
CA PRO A 185 -13.21 -0.25 4.44
C PRO A 185 -14.05 -1.42 3.91
N ILE A 186 -13.53 -2.63 4.05
CA ILE A 186 -14.23 -3.88 3.73
C ILE A 186 -14.36 -4.67 5.03
N ASP A 187 -15.56 -5.13 5.35
CA ASP A 187 -15.85 -6.00 6.49
C ASP A 187 -15.86 -7.48 6.09
N LEU A 188 -15.63 -8.38 7.04
CA LEU A 188 -15.59 -9.84 6.77
C LEU A 188 -16.86 -10.39 6.11
N GLY A 189 -18.01 -9.78 6.42
CA GLY A 189 -19.31 -10.20 5.88
C GLY A 189 -19.62 -9.64 4.49
N ASP A 190 -18.78 -8.75 3.96
CA ASP A 190 -19.07 -8.09 2.70
C ASP A 190 -18.88 -9.04 1.51
N PRO A 191 -19.81 -9.05 0.55
CA PRO A 191 -19.59 -9.73 -0.71
C PRO A 191 -18.59 -8.94 -1.56
N VAL A 192 -17.36 -9.45 -1.69
CA VAL A 192 -16.33 -8.82 -2.51
C VAL A 192 -16.20 -9.52 -3.87
N GLU A 193 -16.23 -8.70 -4.92
CA GLU A 193 -15.96 -9.13 -6.30
C GLU A 193 -14.73 -8.40 -6.82
N LEU A 194 -13.86 -9.14 -7.50
CA LEU A 194 -12.81 -8.58 -8.35
C LEU A 194 -13.39 -8.37 -9.74
N VAL A 195 -13.24 -7.16 -10.24
CA VAL A 195 -13.61 -6.78 -11.61
C VAL A 195 -12.31 -6.53 -12.34
N THR A 196 -12.08 -7.25 -13.43
CA THR A 196 -10.82 -7.17 -14.18
C THR A 196 -11.03 -6.78 -15.62
N THR A 197 -10.16 -5.91 -16.11
CA THR A 197 -10.02 -5.60 -17.54
C THR A 197 -8.56 -5.74 -17.91
N ALA A 198 -8.24 -6.72 -18.75
CA ALA A 198 -6.89 -6.93 -19.26
C ALA A 198 -6.68 -6.21 -20.60
N HIS A 199 -5.54 -5.56 -20.72
CA HIS A 199 -4.97 -4.98 -21.93
C HIS A 199 -3.54 -5.54 -22.11
N ASP A 200 -2.97 -5.44 -23.30
CA ASP A 200 -1.71 -6.12 -23.65
C ASP A 200 -0.56 -5.93 -22.62
N ASP A 201 -0.46 -4.74 -22.02
CA ASP A 201 0.58 -4.40 -21.01
C ASP A 201 0.00 -3.85 -19.69
N CYS A 202 -1.31 -4.02 -19.44
CA CYS A 202 -1.97 -3.42 -18.28
C CYS A 202 -3.13 -4.28 -17.77
N LEU A 203 -3.24 -4.38 -16.45
CA LEU A 203 -4.32 -5.05 -15.77
C LEU A 203 -4.98 -4.04 -14.82
N ASP A 204 -6.24 -3.71 -15.09
CA ASP A 204 -7.10 -2.85 -14.28
C ASP A 204 -8.13 -3.65 -13.48
#